data_AF-A0AAN8WYC2-F1
#
_entry.id   AF-A0AAN8WYC2-F1
#
_cell.length_a   1.000
_cell.length_b   1.000
_cell.length_c   1.000
_cell.angle_alpha   90.00
_cell.angle_beta   90.00
_cell.angle_gamma   90.00
#
_symmetry.space_group_name_H-M   'P 1'
#
loop_
_entity.id
_entity.type
_entity.pdbx_description
1 polymer ?
#
loop_
_entity_poly.entity_id
_entity_poly.type
_entity_poly.pdbx_seq_one_letter_code
_entity_poly.pdbx_strand_id
1 'polypeptide(L)' 'TWQQMFKPISFRDSWSVYPMLLRPKSRGYITLRSASPFDKPYITHNYLTHPLDVKTMIE' A
#
# COMPACT_ATOMS: atom_id res chain seq x y z
N THR A 1 9.90 -7.89 -14.76
CA THR A 1 8.84 -7.31 -15.64
C THR A 1 7.65 -8.23 -15.69
N TRP A 2 6.49 -7.78 -16.22
CA TRP A 2 5.29 -8.64 -16.35
C TRP A 2 5.61 -9.99 -17.01
N GLN A 3 6.45 -9.96 -18.05
CA GLN A 3 6.86 -11.15 -18.79
C GLN A 3 7.56 -12.22 -17.93
N GLN A 4 8.30 -11.82 -16.90
CA GLN A 4 9.01 -12.77 -16.03
C GLN A 4 8.10 -13.35 -14.96
N MET A 5 7.19 -12.53 -14.43
CA MET A 5 6.39 -12.89 -13.26
C MET A 5 5.06 -13.55 -13.62
N PHE A 6 4.37 -13.07 -14.66
CA PHE A 6 2.99 -13.46 -14.97
C PHE A 6 2.85 -14.34 -16.21
N LYS A 7 3.73 -14.22 -17.21
CA LYS A 7 3.70 -15.07 -18.42
C LYS A 7 3.73 -16.58 -18.12
N PRO A 8 4.54 -17.08 -17.16
CA PRO A 8 4.64 -18.54 -16.90
C PRO A 8 3.38 -19.15 -16.26
N ILE A 9 2.57 -18.33 -15.57
CA ILE A 9 1.35 -18.75 -14.88
C ILE A 9 0.08 -18.33 -15.63
N SER A 10 0.23 -17.67 -16.78
CA SER A 10 -0.91 -17.28 -17.63
C SER A 10 -1.63 -18.53 -18.15
N PHE A 11 -2.97 -18.48 -18.16
CA PHE A 11 -3.84 -19.59 -18.58
C PHE A 11 -3.72 -20.87 -17.72
N ARG A 12 -3.24 -20.74 -16.48
CA ARG A 12 -3.23 -21.81 -15.49
C ARG A 12 -4.07 -21.41 -14.28
N ASP A 13 -4.71 -22.38 -13.66
CA ASP A 13 -5.37 -22.17 -12.38
C ASP A 13 -4.33 -21.70 -11.35
N SER A 14 -4.65 -20.60 -10.70
CA SER A 14 -3.75 -19.94 -9.75
C SER A 14 -4.54 -19.30 -8.62
N TRP A 15 -3.88 -19.08 -7.50
CA TRP A 15 -4.43 -18.40 -6.35
C TRP A 15 -3.43 -17.34 -5.85
N SER A 16 -3.91 -16.36 -5.10
CA SER A 16 -3.09 -15.30 -4.54
C SER A 16 -3.57 -14.96 -3.14
N VAL A 17 -2.63 -14.66 -2.25
CA VAL A 17 -2.91 -14.23 -0.88
C VAL A 17 -2.42 -12.81 -0.71
N TYR A 18 -3.32 -11.94 -0.23
CA TYR A 18 -3.08 -10.53 -0.03
C TYR A 18 -3.30 -10.20 1.45
N PRO A 19 -2.29 -10.38 2.32
CA PRO A 19 -2.42 -10.00 3.72
C PRO A 19 -2.56 -8.49 3.81
N MET A 20 -3.53 -8.03 4.63
CA MET A 20 -3.80 -6.61 4.82
C MET A 20 -3.93 -6.29 6.31
N LEU A 21 -3.28 -5.21 6.74
CA LEU A 21 -3.45 -4.67 8.08
C LEU A 21 -4.83 -4.01 8.20
N LEU A 22 -5.72 -4.63 8.97
CA LEU A 22 -7.08 -4.10 9.19
C LEU A 22 -7.11 -2.86 10.10
N ARG A 23 -6.14 -2.74 11.00
CA ARG A 23 -6.06 -1.68 12.01
C ARG A 23 -4.60 -1.23 12.21
N PRO A 24 -3.96 -0.62 11.19
CA PRO A 24 -2.61 -0.11 11.35
C PRO A 24 -2.57 0.95 12.45
N LYS A 25 -1.47 1.03 13.19
CA LYS A 25 -1.19 2.08 14.17
C LYS A 25 -0.50 3.29 13.56
N SER A 26 0.22 3.11 12.45
CA SER A 26 0.77 4.21 11.67
C SER A 26 -0.32 5.20 11.24
N ARG A 27 0.00 6.49 11.23
CA ARG A 27 -0.92 7.56 10.84
C ARG A 27 -0.27 8.49 9.83
N GLY A 28 -0.92 8.65 8.69
CA GLY A 28 -0.59 9.65 7.69
C GLY A 28 -1.34 10.96 7.91
N TYR A 29 -1.10 11.92 7.02
CA TYR A 29 -1.83 13.19 6.98
C TYR A 29 -1.95 13.70 5.54
N ILE A 30 -2.94 14.56 5.31
CA ILE A 30 -3.19 15.23 4.04
C ILE A 30 -3.19 16.73 4.29
N THR A 31 -2.44 17.47 3.50
CA THR A 31 -2.38 18.94 3.56
C THR A 31 -2.63 19.54 2.20
N LEU A 32 -3.34 20.67 2.16
CA LEU A 32 -3.50 21.44 0.93
C LEU A 32 -2.13 21.90 0.42
N ARG A 33 -1.94 21.80 -0.88
CA ARG A 33 -0.73 22.31 -1.55
C ARG A 33 -0.79 23.82 -1.71
N SER A 34 -1.96 24.36 -2.01
CA SER A 34 -2.24 25.77 -2.24
C SER A 34 -3.70 26.07 -1.93
N ALA A 35 -4.13 27.33 -2.12
CA ALA A 35 -5.54 27.71 -2.05
C ALA A 35 -6.36 27.31 -3.30
N SER A 36 -5.71 26.87 -4.39
CA SER A 36 -6.39 26.45 -5.61
C SER A 36 -7.06 25.08 -5.43
N PRO A 37 -8.36 24.93 -5.74
CA PRO A 37 -9.05 23.64 -5.65
C PRO A 37 -8.60 22.63 -6.72
N PHE A 38 -7.87 23.07 -7.75
CA PHE A 38 -7.37 22.21 -8.82
C PHE A 38 -6.00 21.58 -8.50
N ASP A 39 -5.32 22.10 -7.48
CA ASP A 39 -4.01 21.60 -7.09
C ASP A 39 -4.14 20.34 -6.24
N LYS A 40 -3.42 19.29 -6.65
CA LYS A 40 -3.40 18.03 -5.89
C LYS A 40 -2.76 18.27 -4.50
N PRO A 41 -3.38 17.78 -3.42
CA PRO A 41 -2.83 17.95 -2.08
C PRO A 41 -1.53 17.15 -1.91
N TYR A 42 -0.82 17.44 -0.83
CA TYR A 42 0.24 16.57 -0.34
C TYR A 42 -0.37 15.45 0.50
N ILE A 43 0.02 14.21 0.20
CA ILE A 43 -0.43 13.02 0.91
C ILE A 43 0.80 12.32 1.48
N THR A 44 0.90 12.31 2.81
CA THR A 44 1.97 11.63 3.52
C THR A 44 1.39 10.40 4.19
N HIS A 45 1.72 9.22 3.67
CA HIS A 45 1.09 7.97 4.09
C HIS A 45 1.63 7.44 5.43
N ASN A 46 2.92 7.65 5.71
CA ASN A 46 3.62 7.10 6.89
C ASN A 46 3.41 5.59 7.08
N TYR A 47 3.30 4.81 6.00
CA TYR A 47 3.10 3.37 6.10
C TYR A 47 4.24 2.69 6.84
N LEU A 48 3.90 1.72 7.68
CA LEU A 48 4.84 0.88 8.42
C LEU A 48 5.81 1.66 9.33
N THR A 49 5.46 2.91 9.68
CA THR A 49 6.28 3.73 10.59
C THR A 49 6.16 3.27 12.04
N HIS A 50 5.02 2.70 12.42
CA HIS A 50 4.84 2.09 13.74
C HIS A 50 5.37 0.64 13.73
N PRO A 51 6.25 0.24 14.67
CA PRO A 51 6.90 -1.08 14.64
C PRO A 51 5.92 -2.27 14.71
N LEU A 52 4.79 -2.12 15.42
CA LEU A 52 3.74 -3.15 15.47
C LEU A 52 3.06 -3.42 14.12
N ASP A 53 3.06 -2.47 13.18
CA ASP A 53 2.44 -2.69 11.88
C ASP A 53 3.25 -3.70 11.06
N VAL A 54 4.59 -3.60 11.13
CA VAL A 54 5.50 -4.56 10.51
C VAL A 54 5.38 -5.92 11.20
N LYS A 55 5.36 -5.95 12.55
CA LYS A 55 5.26 -7.19 13.32
C LYS A 55 3.99 -7.97 13.01
N THR A 56 2.84 -7.29 12.91
CA THR A 56 1.55 -7.92 12.59
C THR A 56 1.50 -8.48 11.17
N MET A 57 2.30 -7.96 10.23
CA MET A 57 2.32 -8.46 8.85
C MET A 57 3.14 -9.74 8.66
N ILE A 58 4.09 -10.01 9.56
CA ILE A 58 5.01 -11.16 9.46
C ILE A 58 4.61 -12.33 10.35
N GLU A 59 3.68 -12.12 11.28
CA GLU A 59 3.05 -13.15 12.14
C GLU A 59 1.93 -13.87 11.39
#